data_AF-A0A958HUE8-F1
#
_entry.id   AF-A0A958HUE8-F1
#
_cell.length_a   1.000
_cell.length_b   1.000
_cell.length_c   1.000
_cell.angle_alpha   90.00
_cell.angle_beta   90.00
_cell.angle_gamma   90.00
#
_symmetry.space_group_name_H-M   'P 1'
#
loop_
_entity.id
_entity.type
_entity.pdbx_description
1 polymer ?
#
loop_
_entity_poly.entity_id
_entity_poly.type
_entity_poly.pdbx_seq_one_letter_code
_entity_poly.pdbx_strand_id
1 'polypeptide(L)'
;MDITSLLVSLATIVAGVLAAIQLGEWLRNWRRTRIRTRTRIYNAGMPGNRVPLKIVNFSHPLSDRTLEQIREETGHPVGEVIRVSTQFNDDRPFYPHTVALVDKAGISPEEWQQGRILVVPPGFSPVTSTVLAEIHGRMGHFPTIIRLRAVAGSKPQEYELAEIINLQVIRDTARKSR
;
A
#
# COMPACT_ATOMS: atom_id res chain seq x y z
N MET A 1 -49.32 19.34 -19.72
CA MET A 1 -47.86 19.43 -19.79
C MET A 1 -47.45 19.27 -21.23
N ASP A 2 -46.73 20.22 -21.80
CA ASP A 2 -46.21 20.14 -23.16
C ASP A 2 -44.98 19.20 -23.22
N ILE A 3 -44.79 18.48 -24.31
CA ILE A 3 -43.70 17.51 -24.53
C ILE A 3 -42.34 18.17 -24.29
N THR A 4 -42.22 19.45 -24.64
CA THR A 4 -41.05 20.30 -24.39
C THR A 4 -40.70 20.39 -22.90
N SER A 5 -41.69 20.63 -22.03
CA SER A 5 -41.50 20.70 -20.57
C SER A 5 -41.08 19.36 -19.95
N LEU A 6 -41.52 18.25 -20.54
CA LEU A 6 -41.18 16.89 -20.11
C LEU A 6 -39.73 16.53 -20.48
N LEU A 7 -39.26 16.92 -21.67
CA LEU A 7 -37.88 16.73 -22.11
C LEU A 7 -36.88 17.57 -21.30
N VAL A 8 -37.23 18.82 -20.97
CA VAL A 8 -36.38 19.68 -20.13
C VAL A 8 -36.24 19.12 -18.71
N SER A 9 -37.35 18.61 -18.14
CA SER A 9 -37.33 17.99 -16.81
C SER A 9 -36.45 16.73 -16.78
N LEU A 10 -36.57 15.89 -17.81
CA LEU A 10 -35.76 14.67 -17.93
C LEU A 10 -34.26 14.98 -18.07
N ALA A 11 -33.90 15.96 -18.90
CA ALA A 11 -32.51 16.40 -19.06
C ALA A 11 -31.90 16.91 -17.75
N THR A 12 -32.70 17.62 -16.95
CA THR A 12 -32.27 18.19 -15.66
C THR A 12 -31.98 17.09 -14.63
N ILE A 13 -32.82 16.06 -14.59
CA ILE A 13 -32.63 14.90 -13.71
C ILE A 13 -31.35 14.13 -14.08
N VAL A 14 -31.13 13.87 -15.38
CA VAL A 14 -29.94 13.16 -15.86
C VAL A 14 -28.66 13.94 -15.54
N ALA A 15 -28.65 15.26 -15.75
CA ALA A 15 -27.53 16.11 -15.39
C ALA A 15 -27.24 16.10 -13.88
N GLY A 16 -28.29 16.12 -13.05
CA GLY A 16 -28.16 16.02 -11.58
C GLY A 16 -27.55 14.70 -11.12
N VAL A 17 -27.95 13.57 -11.73
CA VAL A 17 -27.40 12.24 -11.41
C VAL A 17 -25.92 12.14 -11.81
N LEU A 18 -25.56 12.63 -13.00
CA LEU A 18 -24.16 12.63 -13.45
C LEU A 18 -23.27 13.51 -12.56
N ALA A 19 -23.75 14.67 -12.15
CA ALA A 19 -23.03 15.54 -11.21
C ALA A 19 -22.82 14.86 -9.85
N ALA A 20 -23.81 14.11 -9.34
CA ALA A 20 -23.69 13.36 -8.10
C ALA A 20 -22.65 12.22 -8.18
N ILE A 21 -22.59 11.52 -9.32
CA ILE A 21 -21.58 10.47 -9.57
C ILE A 21 -20.17 11.08 -9.63
N GLN A 22 -20.00 12.17 -10.39
CA GLN A 22 -18.72 12.89 -10.48
C GLN A 22 -18.29 13.45 -9.12
N LEU A 23 -19.21 13.98 -8.34
CA LEU A 23 -18.94 14.44 -6.98
C LEU A 23 -18.53 13.28 -6.06
N GLY A 24 -19.17 12.11 -6.17
CA GLY A 24 -18.79 10.91 -5.42
C GLY A 24 -17.40 10.37 -5.78
N GLU A 25 -17.03 10.40 -7.06
CA GLU A 25 -15.68 10.06 -7.54
C GLU A 25 -14.64 11.09 -7.08
N TRP A 26 -14.96 12.37 -7.21
CA TRP A 26 -14.12 13.46 -6.73
C TRP A 26 -13.90 13.38 -5.21
N LEU A 27 -14.94 13.12 -4.42
CA LEU A 27 -14.85 12.95 -2.95
C LEU A 27 -14.02 11.72 -2.56
N ARG A 28 -14.17 10.59 -3.28
CA ARG A 28 -13.35 9.38 -3.06
C ARG A 28 -11.88 9.65 -3.37
N ASN A 29 -11.57 10.38 -4.45
CA ASN A 29 -10.21 10.79 -4.80
C ASN A 29 -9.65 11.85 -3.84
N TRP A 30 -10.48 12.78 -3.38
CA TRP A 30 -10.13 13.84 -2.43
C TRP A 30 -9.76 13.30 -1.05
N ARG A 31 -10.47 12.25 -0.57
CA ARG A 31 -10.08 11.53 0.65
C ARG A 31 -8.71 10.83 0.51
N ARG A 32 -8.39 10.29 -0.67
CA ARG A 32 -7.07 9.69 -0.96
C ARG A 32 -5.95 10.75 -1.01
N THR A 33 -6.20 11.93 -1.58
CA THR A 33 -5.20 13.01 -1.63
C THR A 33 -4.99 13.71 -0.28
N ARG A 34 -5.99 13.79 0.61
CA ARG A 34 -5.81 14.37 1.95
C ARG A 34 -4.97 13.52 2.90
N ILE A 35 -5.01 12.18 2.78
CA ILE A 35 -4.09 11.30 3.52
C ILE A 35 -2.64 11.55 3.05
N ARG A 36 -2.42 11.77 1.74
CA ARG A 36 -1.11 12.17 1.17
C ARG A 36 -0.59 13.52 1.66
N THR A 37 -1.45 14.49 1.96
CA THR A 37 -0.98 15.84 2.33
C THR A 37 -0.50 15.94 3.78
N ARG A 38 -1.01 15.08 4.68
CA ARG A 38 -0.69 15.15 6.12
C ARG A 38 0.69 14.56 6.45
N THR A 39 1.20 13.65 5.63
CA THR A 39 2.54 13.09 5.75
C THR A 39 3.64 14.04 5.28
N ARG A 40 3.31 15.03 4.44
CA ARG A 40 4.27 15.96 3.83
C ARG A 40 4.86 17.00 4.80
N ILE A 41 4.23 17.21 5.97
CA ILE A 41 4.62 18.29 6.92
C ILE A 41 5.77 17.85 7.84
N TYR A 42 6.07 16.55 7.98
CA TYR A 42 7.10 16.08 8.92
C TYR A 42 8.53 16.03 8.37
N ASN A 43 8.74 16.21 7.05
CA ASN A 43 10.00 15.79 6.41
C ASN A 43 10.74 16.88 5.62
N ALA A 44 10.51 18.17 5.87
CA ALA A 44 11.26 19.27 5.25
C ALA A 44 12.67 19.50 5.87
N GLY A 45 13.43 18.42 6.12
CA GLY A 45 14.82 18.46 6.58
C GLY A 45 15.81 18.08 5.48
N MET A 46 16.89 18.84 5.36
CA MET A 46 17.92 18.88 4.30
C MET A 46 18.33 17.55 3.62
N PRO A 47 18.77 17.60 2.34
CA PRO A 47 19.31 16.43 1.64
C PRO A 47 20.74 16.14 2.13
N GLY A 48 20.84 15.37 3.21
CA GLY A 48 22.10 14.88 3.74
C GLY A 48 21.89 13.90 4.90
N ASN A 49 22.27 12.64 4.69
CA ASN A 49 22.33 11.57 5.70
C ASN A 49 21.00 11.05 6.29
N ARG A 50 20.03 10.69 5.44
CA ARG A 50 18.87 9.91 5.90
C ARG A 50 19.21 8.42 5.87
N VAL A 51 18.96 7.71 6.98
CA VAL A 51 19.13 6.25 7.06
C VAL A 51 18.29 5.59 5.97
N PRO A 52 18.89 4.71 5.14
CA PRO A 52 18.20 4.07 4.03
C PRO A 52 17.13 3.09 4.51
N LEU A 53 16.05 2.98 3.73
CA LEU A 53 15.00 1.99 3.92
C LEU A 53 15.44 0.64 3.39
N LYS A 54 15.00 -0.42 4.06
CA LYS A 54 15.09 -1.80 3.57
C LYS A 54 13.71 -2.23 3.10
N ILE A 55 13.61 -2.88 1.94
CA ILE A 55 12.36 -3.41 1.40
C ILE A 55 12.41 -4.92 1.41
N VAL A 56 11.43 -5.56 2.06
CA VAL A 56 11.22 -7.01 1.96
C VAL A 56 10.05 -7.25 1.01
N ASN A 57 10.33 -7.80 -0.16
CA ASN A 57 9.38 -7.97 -1.25
C ASN A 57 8.97 -9.44 -1.41
N PHE A 58 7.73 -9.75 -1.05
CA PHE A 58 7.10 -11.07 -1.20
C PHE A 58 6.25 -11.18 -2.48
N SER A 59 6.40 -10.23 -3.41
CA SER A 59 5.60 -10.11 -4.63
C SER A 59 6.50 -10.06 -5.88
N HIS A 60 5.98 -9.52 -6.98
CA HIS A 60 6.72 -9.32 -8.22
C HIS A 60 7.88 -8.32 -8.05
N PRO A 61 8.92 -8.41 -8.91
CA PRO A 61 10.01 -7.44 -8.92
C PRO A 61 9.50 -5.99 -9.00
N LEU A 62 10.14 -5.10 -8.22
CA LEU A 62 9.87 -3.67 -8.28
C LEU A 62 10.65 -3.05 -9.44
N SER A 63 10.01 -2.20 -10.23
CA SER A 63 10.70 -1.42 -11.26
C SER A 63 11.49 -0.26 -10.64
N ASP A 64 12.50 0.24 -11.34
CA ASP A 64 13.27 1.42 -10.90
C ASP A 64 12.37 2.63 -10.67
N ARG A 65 11.35 2.80 -11.52
CA ARG A 65 10.34 3.84 -11.36
C ARG A 65 9.56 3.68 -10.05
N THR A 66 9.19 2.45 -9.68
CA THR A 66 8.52 2.17 -8.41
C THR A 66 9.43 2.46 -7.22
N LEU A 67 10.71 2.13 -7.32
CA LEU A 67 11.70 2.45 -6.27
C LEU A 67 11.87 3.96 -6.09
N GLU A 68 11.87 4.73 -7.19
CA GLU A 68 11.92 6.19 -7.10
C GLU A 68 10.65 6.77 -6.48
N GLN A 69 9.46 6.28 -6.87
CA GLN A 69 8.19 6.67 -6.24
C GLN A 69 8.20 6.42 -4.73
N ILE A 70 8.80 5.31 -4.28
CA ILE A 70 8.94 5.00 -2.84
C ILE A 70 9.88 6.00 -2.17
N ARG A 71 11.01 6.34 -2.80
CA ARG A 71 11.95 7.34 -2.27
C ARG A 71 11.30 8.71 -2.12
N GLU A 72 10.56 9.14 -3.13
CA GLU A 72 9.84 10.42 -3.12
C GLU A 72 8.75 10.46 -2.04
N GLU A 73 7.92 9.41 -1.94
CA GLU A 73 6.81 9.36 -0.98
C GLU A 73 7.30 9.26 0.46
N THR A 74 8.40 8.54 0.71
CA THR A 74 8.97 8.39 2.06
C THR A 74 9.93 9.52 2.43
N GLY A 75 10.56 10.14 1.45
CA GLY A 75 11.69 11.06 1.63
C GLY A 75 12.95 10.36 2.13
N HIS A 76 13.06 9.03 2.06
CA HIS A 76 14.26 8.29 2.45
C HIS A 76 14.86 7.55 1.23
N PRO A 77 16.20 7.40 1.16
CA PRO A 77 16.80 6.56 0.14
C PRO A 77 16.40 5.10 0.37
N VAL A 78 16.28 4.32 -0.71
CA VAL A 78 16.13 2.86 -0.64
C VAL A 78 17.52 2.26 -0.70
N GLY A 79 17.88 1.47 0.32
CA GLY A 79 19.20 0.83 0.42
C GLY A 79 19.19 -0.58 -0.15
N GLU A 80 18.44 -1.48 0.47
CA GLU A 80 18.40 -2.90 0.10
C GLU A 80 16.97 -3.33 -0.24
N VAL A 81 16.82 -4.10 -1.32
CA VAL A 81 15.55 -4.73 -1.73
C VAL A 81 15.72 -6.24 -1.71
N ILE A 82 15.22 -6.88 -0.66
CA ILE A 82 15.25 -8.34 -0.48
C ILE A 82 14.04 -8.92 -1.19
N ARG A 83 14.28 -9.78 -2.18
CA ARG A 83 13.22 -10.48 -2.90
C ARG A 83 13.06 -11.88 -2.34
N VAL A 84 11.85 -12.18 -1.88
CA VAL A 84 11.48 -13.49 -1.36
C VAL A 84 10.46 -14.11 -2.31
N SER A 85 10.81 -15.26 -2.90
CA SER A 85 9.88 -16.00 -3.75
C SER A 85 8.76 -16.60 -2.89
N THR A 86 7.54 -16.08 -3.06
CA THR A 86 6.36 -16.58 -2.38
C THR A 86 5.75 -17.72 -3.17
N GLN A 87 5.99 -18.94 -2.70
CA GLN A 87 5.35 -20.16 -3.19
C GLN A 87 4.70 -20.86 -2.01
N PHE A 88 3.38 -20.98 -2.06
CA PHE A 88 2.59 -21.70 -1.07
C PHE A 88 1.95 -22.92 -1.75
N ASN A 89 1.84 -24.00 -0.98
CA ASN A 89 1.04 -25.15 -1.35
C ASN A 89 -0.24 -25.10 -0.51
N ASP A 90 -1.38 -24.97 -1.17
CA ASP A 90 -2.70 -24.80 -0.54
C ASP A 90 -3.18 -26.07 0.18
N ASP A 91 -2.60 -27.24 -0.12
CA ASP A 91 -2.92 -28.52 0.53
C ASP A 91 -2.21 -28.72 1.88
N ARG A 92 -1.45 -27.72 2.34
CA ARG A 92 -0.66 -27.78 3.58
C ARG A 92 -1.04 -26.64 4.53
N PRO A 93 -0.86 -26.81 5.84
CA PRO A 93 -1.03 -25.73 6.80
C PRO A 93 -0.14 -24.52 6.46
N PHE A 94 -0.74 -23.33 6.45
CA PHE A 94 -0.04 -22.11 6.02
C PHE A 94 1.04 -21.68 7.02
N TYR A 95 0.78 -21.79 8.33
CA TYR A 95 1.66 -21.21 9.34
C TYR A 95 3.14 -21.69 9.27
N PRO A 96 3.45 -22.99 9.20
CA PRO A 96 4.84 -23.44 9.02
C PRO A 96 5.50 -22.90 7.74
N HIS A 97 4.73 -22.78 6.66
CA HIS A 97 5.22 -22.20 5.41
C HIS A 97 5.45 -20.69 5.53
N THR A 98 4.61 -19.99 6.29
CA THR A 98 4.75 -18.57 6.59
C THR A 98 6.03 -18.29 7.36
N VAL A 99 6.33 -19.06 8.41
CA VAL A 99 7.59 -18.92 9.17
C VAL A 99 8.78 -19.11 8.22
N ALA A 100 8.80 -20.20 7.45
CA ALA A 100 9.87 -20.47 6.49
C ALA A 100 9.99 -19.39 5.40
N LEU A 101 8.87 -18.79 4.96
CA LEU A 101 8.87 -17.70 4.00
C LEU A 101 9.51 -16.43 4.60
N VAL A 102 9.15 -16.07 5.82
CA VAL A 102 9.70 -14.87 6.49
C VAL A 102 11.18 -15.09 6.82
N ASP A 103 11.59 -16.30 7.19
CA ASP A 103 13.00 -16.65 7.42
C ASP A 103 13.87 -16.48 6.17
N LYS A 104 13.34 -16.76 4.98
CA LYS A 104 14.05 -16.53 3.70
C LYS A 104 14.39 -15.07 3.45
N ALA A 105 13.78 -14.12 4.16
CA ALA A 105 14.16 -12.72 4.08
C ALA A 105 15.56 -12.47 4.68
N GLY A 106 16.09 -13.38 5.51
CA GLY A 106 17.44 -13.26 6.09
C GLY A 106 17.59 -12.07 7.03
N ILE A 107 16.48 -11.51 7.52
CA ILE A 107 16.47 -10.37 8.45
C ILE A 107 16.66 -10.88 9.87
N SER A 108 17.66 -10.33 10.57
CA SER A 108 17.92 -10.65 11.98
C SER A 108 16.80 -10.15 12.90
N PRO A 109 16.62 -10.75 14.10
CA PRO A 109 15.67 -10.27 15.09
C PRO A 109 15.86 -8.77 15.43
N GLU A 110 17.10 -8.32 15.55
CA GLU A 110 17.46 -6.93 15.85
C GLU A 110 17.02 -5.99 14.71
N GLU A 111 17.25 -6.39 13.45
CA GLU A 111 16.80 -5.63 12.29
C GLU A 111 15.27 -5.59 12.16
N TRP A 112 14.55 -6.67 12.52
CA TRP A 112 13.09 -6.63 12.55
C TRP A 112 12.57 -5.60 13.54
N GLN A 113 13.19 -5.47 14.70
CA GLN A 113 12.73 -4.57 15.76
C GLN A 113 13.13 -3.11 15.54
N GLN A 114 14.30 -2.86 14.95
CA GLN A 114 14.88 -1.50 14.87
C GLN A 114 14.99 -0.97 13.44
N GLY A 115 14.88 -1.85 12.44
CA GLY A 115 15.07 -1.52 11.04
C GLY A 115 13.94 -0.68 10.45
N ARG A 116 14.29 0.20 9.52
CA ARG A 116 13.32 0.93 8.68
C ARG A 116 12.88 0.05 7.52
N ILE A 117 12.03 -0.94 7.83
CA ILE A 117 11.60 -1.96 6.87
C ILE A 117 10.23 -1.59 6.29
N LEU A 118 10.14 -1.61 4.96
CA LEU A 118 8.89 -1.63 4.21
C LEU A 118 8.63 -3.03 3.67
N VAL A 119 7.39 -3.50 3.76
CA VAL A 119 7.00 -4.84 3.29
C VAL A 119 6.12 -4.73 2.05
N VAL A 120 6.50 -5.36 0.94
CA VAL A 120 5.57 -5.61 -0.17
C VAL A 120 4.90 -6.96 0.10
N PRO A 121 3.61 -7.00 0.45
CA PRO A 121 2.95 -8.25 0.79
C PRO A 121 2.75 -9.15 -0.43
N PRO A 122 2.55 -10.46 -0.23
CA PRO A 122 2.10 -11.38 -1.27
C PRO A 122 0.81 -10.92 -1.96
N GLY A 123 0.60 -11.39 -3.20
CA GLY A 123 -0.64 -11.12 -3.95
C GLY A 123 -1.86 -11.91 -3.45
N PHE A 124 -1.64 -13.03 -2.75
CA PHE A 124 -2.72 -13.90 -2.27
C PHE A 124 -3.11 -13.56 -0.82
N SER A 125 -4.36 -13.14 -0.62
CA SER A 125 -4.82 -12.57 0.65
C SER A 125 -4.60 -13.45 1.89
N PRO A 126 -4.89 -14.76 1.89
CA PRO A 126 -4.63 -15.60 3.07
C PRO A 126 -3.15 -15.67 3.42
N VAL A 127 -2.27 -15.75 2.43
CA VAL A 127 -0.81 -15.73 2.65
C VAL A 127 -0.40 -14.39 3.25
N THR A 128 -0.87 -13.28 2.70
CA THR A 128 -0.63 -11.94 3.24
C THR A 128 -1.06 -11.81 4.70
N SER A 129 -2.23 -12.32 5.07
CA SER A 129 -2.69 -12.30 6.46
C SER A 129 -1.72 -13.02 7.40
N THR A 130 -1.27 -14.22 7.02
CA THR A 130 -0.32 -14.98 7.85
C THR A 130 1.06 -14.31 7.92
N VAL A 131 1.58 -13.82 6.79
CA VAL A 131 2.90 -13.14 6.72
C VAL A 131 2.90 -11.88 7.57
N LEU A 132 1.85 -11.06 7.50
CA LEU A 132 1.76 -9.85 8.31
C LEU A 132 1.62 -10.16 9.81
N ALA A 133 0.93 -11.24 10.18
CA ALA A 133 0.84 -11.69 11.57
C ALA A 133 2.21 -12.15 12.10
N GLU A 134 2.94 -12.95 11.32
CA GLU A 134 4.29 -13.43 11.66
C GLU A 134 5.27 -12.27 11.80
N ILE A 135 5.31 -11.36 10.82
CA ILE A 135 6.17 -10.16 10.87
C ILE A 135 5.82 -9.29 12.08
N HIS A 136 4.52 -9.08 12.36
CA HIS A 136 4.08 -8.35 13.54
C HIS A 136 4.61 -8.98 14.85
N GLY A 137 4.64 -10.31 14.94
CA GLY A 137 5.21 -11.02 16.07
C GLY A 137 6.71 -10.76 16.26
N ARG A 138 7.47 -10.69 15.16
CA ARG A 138 8.92 -10.42 15.18
C ARG A 138 9.27 -8.96 15.48
N MET A 139 8.48 -8.02 14.92
CA MET A 139 8.69 -6.59 15.09
C MET A 139 8.16 -6.05 16.43
N GLY A 140 7.16 -6.72 17.03
CA GLY A 140 6.42 -6.21 18.20
C GLY A 140 5.38 -5.13 17.87
N HIS A 141 5.28 -4.72 16.61
CA HIS A 141 4.28 -3.79 16.07
C HIS A 141 3.95 -4.14 14.62
N PHE A 142 2.91 -3.54 14.05
CA PHE A 142 2.58 -3.83 12.65
C PHE A 142 3.56 -3.16 11.69
N PRO A 143 3.96 -3.83 10.59
CA PRO A 143 4.86 -3.24 9.60
C PRO A 143 4.17 -2.12 8.79
N THR A 144 4.98 -1.28 8.14
CA THR A 144 4.48 -0.44 7.05
C THR A 144 4.56 -1.22 5.74
N ILE A 145 3.47 -1.24 4.98
CA ILE A 145 3.38 -2.00 3.73
C ILE A 145 3.35 -1.11 2.50
N ILE A 146 3.89 -1.63 1.39
CA ILE A 146 3.81 -1.05 0.06
C ILE A 146 2.67 -1.72 -0.69
N ARG A 147 1.68 -0.95 -1.11
CA ARG A 147 0.60 -1.43 -1.99
C ARG A 147 0.93 -1.06 -3.42
N LEU A 148 1.09 -2.08 -4.27
CA LEU A 148 1.22 -1.90 -5.72
C LEU A 148 -0.15 -1.96 -6.39
N ARG A 149 -0.28 -1.34 -7.56
CA ARG A 149 -1.44 -1.53 -8.45
C ARG A 149 -0.98 -1.68 -9.88
N ALA A 150 -1.74 -2.44 -10.67
CA ALA A 150 -1.50 -2.54 -12.10
C ALA A 150 -1.74 -1.18 -12.79
N VAL A 151 -0.89 -0.85 -13.75
CA VAL A 151 -1.05 0.32 -14.62
C VAL A 151 -2.07 -0.03 -15.70
N ALA A 152 -3.20 0.67 -15.70
CA ALA A 152 -4.27 0.42 -16.65
C ALA A 152 -3.79 0.59 -18.10
N GLY A 153 -4.06 -0.41 -18.96
CA GLY A 153 -3.68 -0.38 -20.37
C GLY A 153 -2.21 -0.67 -20.67
N SER A 154 -1.38 -0.97 -19.67
CA SER A 154 0.02 -1.36 -19.88
C SER A 154 0.13 -2.70 -20.62
N LYS A 155 1.05 -2.76 -21.59
CA LYS A 155 1.43 -3.97 -22.33
C LYS A 155 2.95 -3.96 -22.54
N PRO A 156 3.74 -4.82 -21.87
CA PRO A 156 3.33 -5.83 -20.88
C PRO A 156 2.74 -5.23 -19.60
N GLN A 157 2.15 -6.07 -18.75
CA GLN A 157 1.53 -5.62 -17.49
C GLN A 157 2.58 -5.00 -16.55
N GLU A 158 2.39 -3.72 -16.25
CA GLU A 158 3.23 -2.95 -15.33
C GLU A 158 2.52 -2.71 -14.00
N TYR A 159 3.32 -2.48 -12.96
CA TYR A 159 2.84 -2.14 -11.62
C TYR A 159 3.50 -0.86 -11.13
N GLU A 160 2.73 -0.02 -10.46
CA GLU A 160 3.20 1.22 -9.85
C GLU A 160 2.87 1.30 -8.35
N LEU A 161 3.56 2.19 -7.64
CA LEU A 161 3.25 2.48 -6.25
C LEU A 161 1.86 3.09 -6.16
N ALA A 162 0.93 2.39 -5.50
CA ALA A 162 -0.40 2.90 -5.23
C ALA A 162 -0.45 3.67 -3.91
N GLU A 163 0.21 3.13 -2.88
CA GLU A 163 0.15 3.66 -1.51
C GLU A 163 1.24 3.05 -0.61
N ILE A 164 1.68 3.81 0.39
CA ILE A 164 2.46 3.30 1.53
C ILE A 164 1.55 3.37 2.76
N ILE A 165 1.32 2.23 3.41
CA ILE A 165 0.30 2.09 4.46
C ILE A 165 0.97 1.69 5.76
N ASN A 166 0.89 2.56 6.77
CA ASN A 166 1.32 2.22 8.13
C ASN A 166 0.20 1.45 8.85
N LEU A 167 0.32 0.13 8.91
CA LEU A 167 -0.68 -0.74 9.55
C LEU A 167 -0.77 -0.52 11.07
N GLN A 168 0.32 -0.08 11.71
CA GLN A 168 0.31 0.24 13.13
C GLN A 168 -0.58 1.44 13.43
N VAL A 169 -0.52 2.49 12.59
CA VAL A 169 -1.44 3.64 12.71
C VAL A 169 -2.89 3.22 12.57
N ILE A 170 -3.21 2.31 11.62
CA ILE A 170 -4.57 1.78 11.46
C ILE A 170 -5.04 1.09 12.75
N ARG A 171 -4.21 0.21 13.33
CA ARG A 171 -4.51 -0.46 14.60
C ARG A 171 -4.76 0.55 15.72
N ASP A 172 -3.89 1.53 15.86
CA ASP A 172 -3.96 2.50 16.95
C ASP A 172 -5.18 3.42 16.82
N THR A 173 -5.51 3.84 15.59
CA THR A 173 -6.76 4.56 15.32
C THR A 173 -7.98 3.71 15.64
N ALA A 174 -8.02 2.45 15.22
CA ALA A 174 -9.14 1.55 15.50
C ALA A 174 -9.35 1.29 17.01
N ARG A 175 -8.27 1.26 17.80
CA ARG A 175 -8.34 1.12 19.27
C ARG A 175 -8.94 2.34 19.95
N LYS A 176 -8.72 3.55 19.43
CA LYS A 176 -9.29 4.79 19.98
C LYS A 176 -10.78 4.95 19.70
N SER A 177 -11.33 4.17 18.77
CA SER A 177 -12.75 4.20 18.38
C SER A 177 -13.60 3.17 19.12
N ARG A 178 -13.04 2.46 20.10
CA ARG A 178 -13.76 1.56 21.02
C ARG A 178 -14.06 2.32 22.29
#